data_AF-A0A3D5CJG4-F1
#
_entry.id   AF-A0A3D5CJG4-F1
#
_cell.length_a   1.000
_cell.length_b   1.000
_cell.length_c   1.000
_cell.angle_alpha   90.00
_cell.angle_beta   90.00
_cell.angle_gamma   90.00
#
_symmetry.space_group_name_H-M   'P 1'
#
loop_
_entity.id
_entity.type
_entity.pdbx_description
1 polymer ?
#
loop_
_entity_poly.entity_id
_entity_poly.type
_entity_poly.pdbx_seq_one_letter_code
_entity_poly.pdbx_strand_id
1 'polypeptide(L)'
;MRARWEETQERLLTRFEEPISFATRVTKRTLAWFPVRVWRHFLIANGFLLAAGVSYQALFAIFAAVYVAFALAGLWLGGSEQAIQNLIDLINQYVPGLIDKDGPITPDAVAEIATNSASLFGITGAIALVTLIWTAIGWVTFSRRAVREIFVLPPDRRPYLLLKSGDLLAAALFGILLLIGGGLGAVGTWALDIVFSLFGLDTGSVWFSIGVRTATLLISFAINA
;
A
#
# COMPACT_ATOMS: atom_id res chain seq x y z
N MET A 1 68.66 22.54 -13.02
CA MET A 1 67.30 22.25 -13.54
C MET A 1 66.37 21.65 -12.48
N ARG A 2 66.84 20.72 -11.62
CA ARG A 2 66.01 20.13 -10.54
C ARG A 2 65.46 21.15 -9.53
N ALA A 3 66.29 22.08 -9.05
CA ALA A 3 65.87 23.13 -8.12
C ALA A 3 64.72 24.03 -8.64
N ARG A 4 64.69 24.33 -9.95
CA ARG A 4 63.58 25.09 -10.56
C ARG A 4 62.30 24.27 -10.64
N TRP A 5 62.44 22.95 -10.80
CA TRP A 5 61.31 22.02 -10.84
C TRP A 5 60.70 21.85 -9.44
N GLU A 6 61.56 21.76 -8.41
CA GLU A 6 61.17 21.69 -7.00
C GLU A 6 60.47 22.98 -6.54
N GLU A 7 61.02 24.16 -6.86
CA GLU A 7 60.34 25.44 -6.59
C GLU A 7 58.99 25.57 -7.29
N THR A 8 58.88 25.04 -8.52
CA THR A 8 57.62 25.07 -9.27
C THR A 8 56.61 24.11 -8.66
N GLN A 9 57.05 22.94 -8.17
CA GLN A 9 56.19 22.00 -7.45
C GLN A 9 55.72 22.55 -6.10
N GLU A 10 56.61 23.16 -5.31
CA GLU A 10 56.24 23.77 -4.02
C GLU A 10 55.26 24.95 -4.19
N ARG A 11 55.45 25.78 -5.23
CA ARG A 11 54.50 26.87 -5.55
C ARG A 11 53.13 26.36 -6.02
N LEU A 12 53.09 25.22 -6.70
CA LEU A 12 51.84 24.62 -7.14
C LEU A 12 51.12 23.95 -5.97
N LEU A 13 51.85 23.22 -5.11
CA LEU A 13 51.29 22.58 -3.91
C LEU A 13 50.70 23.62 -2.96
N THR A 14 51.46 24.66 -2.61
CA THR A 14 50.98 25.73 -1.71
C THR A 14 49.76 26.48 -2.29
N ARG A 15 49.70 26.68 -3.61
CA ARG A 15 48.56 27.33 -4.28
C ARG A 15 47.30 26.46 -4.30
N PHE A 16 47.43 25.14 -4.34
CA PHE A 16 46.30 24.21 -4.37
C PHE A 16 45.91 23.67 -2.98
N GLU A 17 46.78 23.78 -1.97
CA GLU A 17 46.50 23.37 -0.60
C GLU A 17 45.30 24.11 0.01
N GLU A 18 45.22 25.42 -0.17
CA GLU A 18 44.11 26.24 0.32
C GLU A 18 42.74 25.80 -0.24
N PRO A 19 42.54 25.73 -1.58
CA PRO A 19 41.27 25.29 -2.15
C PRO A 19 40.96 23.82 -1.88
N ILE A 20 41.97 22.93 -1.84
CA ILE A 20 41.78 21.52 -1.48
C ILE A 20 41.31 21.39 -0.02
N SER A 21 41.90 22.18 0.90
CA SER A 21 41.53 22.15 2.32
C SER A 21 40.11 22.68 2.57
N PHE A 22 39.70 23.72 1.83
CA PHE A 22 38.35 24.28 1.87
C PHE A 22 37.32 23.28 1.33
N ALA A 23 37.57 22.71 0.14
CA ALA A 23 36.73 21.68 -0.45
C ALA A 23 36.59 20.45 0.46
N THR A 24 37.68 20.04 1.11
CA THR A 24 37.69 18.94 2.09
C THR A 24 36.85 19.28 3.33
N ARG A 25 36.92 20.51 3.84
CA ARG A 25 36.13 20.97 4.99
C ARG A 25 34.64 21.00 4.67
N VAL A 26 34.27 21.57 3.52
CA VAL A 26 32.89 21.63 3.05
C VAL A 26 32.36 20.22 2.84
N THR A 27 33.13 19.35 2.18
CA THR A 27 32.77 17.94 1.98
C THR A 27 32.57 17.22 3.30
N LYS A 28 33.49 17.32 4.27
CA LYS A 28 33.34 16.72 5.60
C LYS A 28 32.12 17.25 6.34
N ARG A 29 31.84 18.55 6.25
CA ARG A 29 30.67 19.19 6.87
C ARG A 29 29.36 18.69 6.25
N THR A 30 29.29 18.59 4.92
CA THR A 30 28.15 18.03 4.20
C THR A 30 27.96 16.54 4.51
N LEU A 31 29.04 15.77 4.56
CA LEU A 31 29.00 14.34 4.92
C LEU A 31 28.61 14.09 6.39
N ALA A 32 28.74 15.09 7.26
CA ALA A 32 28.32 15.00 8.66
C ALA A 32 26.83 15.29 8.84
N TRP A 33 26.14 15.87 7.84
CA TRP A 33 24.71 16.17 7.93
C TRP A 33 23.89 14.89 8.06
N PHE A 34 22.89 14.93 8.95
CA PHE A 34 22.05 13.78 9.24
C PHE A 34 21.37 13.20 7.98
N PRO A 35 20.72 13.99 7.09
CA PRO A 35 20.12 13.44 5.88
C PRO A 35 21.12 12.77 4.95
N VAL A 36 22.31 13.36 4.79
CA VAL A 36 23.39 12.82 3.94
C VAL A 36 23.91 11.50 4.51
N ARG A 37 24.05 11.40 5.84
CA ARG A 37 24.46 10.17 6.51
C ARG A 37 23.42 9.06 6.35
N VAL A 38 22.14 9.37 6.55
CA VAL A 38 21.04 8.42 6.38
C VAL A 38 20.97 7.93 4.94
N TRP A 39 21.02 8.84 3.97
CA TRP A 39 21.01 8.50 2.55
C TRP A 39 22.20 7.62 2.16
N ARG A 40 23.40 7.98 2.59
CA ARG A 40 24.60 7.20 2.32
C ARG A 40 24.53 5.81 2.96
N HIS A 41 24.03 5.71 4.19
CA HIS A 41 23.81 4.44 4.87
C HIS A 41 22.82 3.55 4.11
N PHE A 42 21.70 4.13 3.66
CA PHE A 42 20.72 3.44 2.83
C PHE A 42 21.34 2.91 1.52
N LEU A 43 22.15 3.72 0.84
CA LEU A 43 22.82 3.29 -0.40
C LEU A 43 23.85 2.18 -0.17
N ILE A 44 24.67 2.30 0.88
CA ILE A 44 25.69 1.29 1.21
C ILE A 44 25.05 -0.05 1.59
N ALA A 45 23.92 -0.02 2.30
CA ALA A 45 23.20 -1.21 2.73
C ALA A 45 22.28 -1.81 1.65
N ASN A 46 22.48 -1.47 0.36
CA ASN A 46 21.64 -1.92 -0.75
C ASN A 46 20.14 -1.63 -0.54
N GLY A 47 19.82 -0.48 0.05
CA GLY A 47 18.47 -0.12 0.47
C GLY A 47 17.43 -0.18 -0.65
N PHE A 48 17.79 0.19 -1.88
CA PHE A 48 16.89 0.06 -3.04
C PHE A 48 16.55 -1.40 -3.36
N LEU A 49 17.51 -2.31 -3.27
CA LEU A 49 17.27 -3.74 -3.50
C LEU A 49 16.37 -4.33 -2.41
N LEU A 50 16.64 -3.96 -1.15
CA LEU A 50 15.81 -4.39 -0.01
C LEU A 50 14.37 -3.86 -0.13
N ALA A 51 14.21 -2.57 -0.44
CA ALA A 51 12.91 -1.95 -0.64
C ALA A 51 12.15 -2.57 -1.83
N ALA A 52 12.82 -2.79 -2.95
CA ALA A 52 12.21 -3.43 -4.13
C ALA A 52 11.71 -4.85 -3.80
N GLY A 53 12.51 -5.65 -3.08
CA GLY A 53 12.12 -6.99 -2.65
C GLY A 53 10.89 -7.00 -1.74
N VAL A 54 10.82 -6.06 -0.79
CA VAL A 54 9.66 -5.91 0.10
C VAL A 54 8.42 -5.47 -0.69
N SER A 55 8.55 -4.45 -1.56
CA SER A 55 7.43 -3.93 -2.34
C SER A 55 6.85 -4.95 -3.31
N TYR A 56 7.68 -5.79 -3.93
CA TYR A 56 7.22 -6.85 -4.83
C TYR A 56 6.39 -7.91 -4.10
N GLN A 57 6.81 -8.30 -2.89
CA GLN A 57 6.03 -9.20 -2.04
C GLN A 57 4.71 -8.57 -1.59
N ALA A 58 4.72 -7.27 -1.25
CA ALA A 58 3.52 -6.54 -0.88
C ALA A 58 2.50 -6.52 -2.04
N LEU A 59 2.99 -6.25 -3.26
CA LEU A 59 2.16 -6.17 -4.45
C LEU A 59 1.41 -7.48 -4.69
N PHE A 60 2.10 -8.62 -4.63
CA PHE A 60 1.44 -9.92 -4.80
C PHE A 60 0.47 -10.25 -3.67
N ALA A 61 0.79 -9.90 -2.43
CA ALA A 61 -0.13 -10.08 -1.31
C ALA A 61 -1.41 -9.25 -1.52
N ILE A 62 -1.29 -8.01 -2.01
CA ILE A 62 -2.44 -7.15 -2.32
C ILE A 62 -3.29 -7.76 -3.45
N PHE A 63 -2.67 -8.18 -4.56
CA PHE A 63 -3.41 -8.81 -5.66
C PHE A 63 -4.14 -10.08 -5.20
N ALA A 64 -3.47 -10.94 -4.44
CA ALA A 64 -4.09 -12.14 -3.89
C ALA A 64 -5.23 -11.80 -2.91
N ALA A 65 -5.06 -10.79 -2.06
CA ALA A 65 -6.09 -10.34 -1.12
C ALA A 65 -7.33 -9.82 -1.85
N VAL A 66 -7.13 -8.98 -2.87
CA VAL A 66 -8.23 -8.45 -3.70
C VAL A 66 -8.96 -9.60 -4.40
N TYR A 67 -8.22 -10.55 -4.98
CA TYR A 67 -8.84 -11.71 -5.60
C TYR A 67 -9.65 -12.55 -4.62
N VAL A 68 -9.11 -12.83 -3.41
CA VAL A 68 -9.83 -13.54 -2.36
C VAL A 68 -11.09 -12.80 -1.97
N ALA A 69 -11.06 -11.47 -1.85
CA ALA A 69 -12.26 -10.68 -1.57
C ALA A 69 -13.34 -10.85 -2.66
N PHE A 70 -12.95 -10.80 -3.93
CA PHE A 70 -13.86 -11.07 -5.05
C PHE A 70 -14.38 -12.50 -5.06
N ALA A 71 -13.52 -13.50 -4.80
CA ALA A 71 -13.93 -14.90 -4.75
C ALA A 71 -14.92 -15.15 -3.60
N LEU A 72 -14.70 -14.55 -2.43
CA LEU A 72 -15.65 -14.63 -1.31
C LEU A 72 -16.99 -13.98 -1.66
N ALA A 73 -16.96 -12.80 -2.30
CA ALA A 73 -18.19 -12.13 -2.76
C ALA A 73 -18.94 -12.95 -3.83
N GLY A 74 -18.23 -13.52 -4.80
CA GLY A 74 -18.80 -14.37 -5.84
C GLY A 74 -19.38 -15.68 -5.30
N LEU A 75 -18.69 -16.32 -4.35
CA LEU A 75 -19.19 -17.50 -3.64
C LEU A 75 -20.45 -17.19 -2.82
N TRP A 76 -20.47 -16.03 -2.15
CA TRP A 76 -21.64 -15.58 -1.39
C TRP A 76 -22.84 -15.30 -2.30
N LEU A 77 -22.63 -14.64 -3.45
CA LEU A 77 -23.66 -14.41 -4.46
C LEU A 77 -24.19 -15.73 -5.05
N GLY A 78 -23.31 -16.64 -5.45
CA GLY A 78 -23.71 -17.93 -6.02
C GLY A 78 -24.37 -18.89 -5.03
N GLY A 79 -24.28 -18.62 -3.72
CA GLY A 79 -24.91 -19.43 -2.67
C GLY A 79 -26.18 -18.83 -2.07
N SER A 80 -26.59 -17.62 -2.46
CA SER A 80 -27.73 -16.92 -1.84
C SER A 80 -28.56 -16.16 -2.87
N GLU A 81 -29.80 -16.62 -3.07
CA GLU A 81 -30.82 -15.91 -3.86
C GLU A 81 -31.07 -14.49 -3.33
N GLN A 82 -31.02 -14.32 -2.01
CA GLN A 82 -31.17 -13.00 -1.39
C GLN A 82 -30.02 -12.06 -1.72
N ALA A 83 -28.77 -12.56 -1.79
CA ALA A 83 -27.62 -11.76 -2.19
C ALA A 83 -27.72 -11.32 -3.65
N ILE A 84 -28.19 -12.22 -4.53
CA ILE A 84 -28.45 -11.90 -5.95
C ILE A 84 -29.55 -10.84 -6.07
N GLN A 85 -30.66 -10.98 -5.33
CA GLN A 85 -31.75 -10.00 -5.37
C GLN A 85 -31.29 -8.62 -4.88
N ASN A 86 -30.53 -8.55 -3.79
CA ASN A 86 -29.99 -7.28 -3.30
C ASN A 86 -29.05 -6.62 -4.32
N LEU A 87 -28.25 -7.41 -5.05
CA LEU A 87 -27.40 -6.90 -6.13
C LEU A 87 -28.24 -6.35 -7.29
N ILE A 88 -29.31 -7.05 -7.67
CA ILE A 88 -30.26 -6.60 -8.70
C ILE A 88 -30.93 -5.29 -8.29
N ASP A 89 -31.42 -5.20 -7.05
CA ASP A 89 -32.08 -4.01 -6.51
C ASP A 89 -31.12 -2.81 -6.48
N LEU A 90 -29.85 -3.05 -6.10
CA LEU A 90 -28.82 -2.01 -6.12
C LEU A 90 -28.54 -1.51 -7.54
N ILE A 91 -28.43 -2.40 -8.52
CA ILE A 91 -28.21 -2.02 -9.92
C ILE A 91 -29.41 -1.21 -10.46
N ASN A 92 -30.63 -1.67 -10.19
CA ASN A 92 -31.85 -1.02 -10.63
C ASN A 92 -32.09 0.36 -9.97
N GLN A 93 -31.48 0.65 -8.82
CA GLN A 93 -31.49 2.01 -8.24
C GLN A 93 -30.75 3.03 -9.10
N TYR A 94 -29.68 2.61 -9.80
CA TYR A 94 -28.91 3.49 -10.69
C TYR A 94 -29.46 3.50 -12.12
N VAL A 95 -29.93 2.35 -12.61
CA VAL A 95 -30.52 2.20 -13.95
C VAL A 95 -31.86 1.48 -13.83
N PRO A 96 -32.97 2.21 -13.66
CA PRO A 96 -34.29 1.61 -13.50
C PRO A 96 -34.67 0.72 -14.70
N GLY A 97 -35.12 -0.51 -14.42
CA GLY A 97 -35.61 -1.45 -15.44
C GLY A 97 -34.53 -2.18 -16.25
N LEU A 98 -33.25 -2.10 -15.84
CA LEU A 98 -32.17 -2.83 -16.52
C LEU A 98 -32.29 -4.35 -16.34
N ILE A 99 -32.56 -4.78 -15.11
CA ILE A 99 -32.73 -6.19 -14.75
C ILE A 99 -34.17 -6.39 -14.27
N ASP A 100 -35.00 -6.96 -15.14
CA ASP A 100 -36.41 -7.23 -14.86
C ASP A 100 -36.89 -8.40 -15.74
N LYS A 101 -38.04 -9.00 -15.42
CA LYS A 101 -38.61 -10.10 -16.22
C LYS A 101 -38.87 -9.70 -17.67
N ASP A 102 -39.26 -8.44 -17.89
CA ASP A 102 -39.51 -7.85 -19.20
C ASP A 102 -38.36 -6.91 -19.65
N GLY A 103 -37.25 -6.89 -18.90
CA GLY A 103 -36.09 -6.03 -19.14
C GLY A 103 -35.08 -6.64 -20.13
N PRO A 104 -34.02 -5.88 -20.49
CA PRO A 104 -32.93 -6.39 -21.33
C PRO A 104 -32.18 -7.60 -20.74
N ILE A 105 -32.18 -7.74 -19.41
CA ILE A 105 -31.54 -8.82 -18.68
C ILE A 105 -32.56 -9.40 -17.69
N THR A 106 -32.74 -10.72 -17.67
CA THR A 106 -33.66 -11.37 -16.73
C THR A 106 -32.97 -11.70 -15.40
N PRO A 107 -33.68 -11.65 -14.27
CA PRO A 107 -33.14 -12.08 -12.97
C PRO A 107 -32.60 -13.52 -12.98
N ASP A 108 -33.27 -14.42 -13.71
CA ASP A 108 -32.85 -15.82 -13.84
C ASP A 108 -31.50 -15.95 -14.54
N ALA A 109 -31.22 -15.13 -15.56
CA ALA A 109 -29.92 -15.11 -16.23
C ALA A 109 -28.80 -14.64 -15.28
N VAL A 110 -29.08 -13.68 -14.40
CA VAL A 110 -28.13 -13.23 -13.37
C VAL A 110 -27.86 -14.34 -12.35
N ALA A 111 -28.91 -15.02 -11.91
CA ALA A 111 -28.80 -16.12 -10.95
C ALA A 111 -28.02 -17.31 -11.53
N GLU A 112 -28.24 -17.66 -12.80
CA GLU A 112 -27.51 -18.70 -13.50
C GLU A 112 -26.01 -18.37 -13.62
N ILE A 113 -25.66 -17.12 -13.98
CA ILE A 113 -24.26 -16.69 -14.05
C ILE A 113 -23.59 -16.75 -12.68
N ALA A 114 -24.27 -16.28 -11.64
CA ALA A 114 -23.74 -16.25 -10.27
C ALA A 114 -23.49 -17.68 -9.73
N THR A 115 -24.44 -18.59 -9.93
CA THR A 115 -24.34 -19.98 -9.49
C THR A 115 -23.28 -20.77 -10.29
N ASN A 116 -23.25 -20.62 -11.62
CA ASN A 116 -22.25 -21.30 -12.46
C ASN A 116 -20.82 -20.83 -12.17
N SER A 117 -20.65 -19.55 -11.84
CA SER A 117 -19.34 -18.98 -11.51
C SER A 117 -18.84 -19.38 -10.12
N ALA A 118 -19.71 -19.85 -9.21
CA ALA A 118 -19.36 -20.19 -7.83
C ALA A 118 -18.31 -21.31 -7.75
N SER A 119 -18.43 -22.35 -8.59
CA SER A 119 -17.45 -23.46 -8.62
C SER A 119 -16.05 -22.97 -9.01
N LEU A 120 -15.99 -22.08 -10.01
CA LEU A 120 -14.74 -21.44 -10.44
C LEU A 120 -14.12 -20.64 -9.29
N PHE A 121 -14.91 -19.75 -8.66
CA PHE A 121 -14.45 -18.97 -7.51
C PHE A 121 -14.02 -19.83 -6.31
N GLY A 122 -14.60 -21.02 -6.14
CA GLY A 122 -14.18 -21.96 -5.10
C GLY A 122 -12.74 -22.41 -5.28
N ILE A 123 -12.40 -22.92 -6.45
CA ILE A 123 -11.05 -23.46 -6.73
C ILE A 123 -10.03 -22.31 -6.84
N THR A 124 -10.32 -21.30 -7.65
CA THR A 124 -9.38 -20.18 -7.85
C THR A 124 -9.25 -19.33 -6.60
N GLY A 125 -10.32 -19.17 -5.82
CA GLY A 125 -10.31 -18.51 -4.52
C GLY A 125 -9.48 -19.26 -3.50
N ALA A 126 -9.55 -20.60 -3.47
CA ALA A 126 -8.70 -21.42 -2.61
C ALA A 126 -7.21 -21.28 -2.97
N ILE A 127 -6.88 -21.32 -4.26
CA ILE A 127 -5.51 -21.08 -4.75
C ILE A 127 -5.06 -19.68 -4.35
N ALA A 128 -5.88 -18.65 -4.58
CA ALA A 128 -5.57 -17.28 -4.21
C ALA A 128 -5.41 -17.09 -2.71
N LEU A 129 -6.17 -17.81 -1.86
CA LEU A 129 -6.02 -17.77 -0.41
C LEU A 129 -4.68 -18.36 0.03
N VAL A 130 -4.26 -19.48 -0.57
CA VAL A 130 -2.94 -20.06 -0.32
C VAL A 130 -1.84 -19.10 -0.78
N THR A 131 -1.98 -18.49 -1.96
CA THR A 131 -1.05 -17.47 -2.46
C THR A 131 -1.00 -16.26 -1.54
N LEU A 132 -2.14 -15.79 -1.04
CA LEU A 132 -2.25 -14.68 -0.09
C LEU A 132 -1.50 -14.99 1.19
N ILE A 133 -1.76 -16.14 1.82
CA ILE A 133 -1.07 -16.55 3.04
C ILE A 133 0.44 -16.63 2.79
N TRP A 134 0.85 -17.26 1.69
CA TRP A 134 2.26 -17.39 1.34
C TRP A 134 2.97 -16.04 1.18
N THR A 135 2.38 -15.14 0.37
CA THR A 135 2.94 -13.83 0.02
C THR A 135 2.86 -12.84 1.18
N ALA A 136 1.78 -12.87 1.99
CA ALA A 136 1.65 -12.03 3.17
C ALA A 136 2.69 -12.39 4.25
N ILE A 137 2.90 -13.68 4.52
CA ILE A 137 3.98 -14.09 5.43
C ILE A 137 5.33 -13.69 4.82
N GLY A 138 5.52 -13.90 3.52
CA GLY A 138 6.71 -13.47 2.78
C GLY A 138 6.99 -11.98 3.01
N TRP A 139 6.01 -11.12 2.78
CA TRP A 139 6.13 -9.67 2.97
C TRP A 139 6.60 -9.30 4.38
N VAL A 140 6.02 -9.89 5.44
CA VAL A 140 6.47 -9.66 6.82
C VAL A 140 7.90 -10.16 7.03
N THR A 141 8.23 -11.35 6.53
CA THR A 141 9.59 -11.91 6.61
C THR A 141 10.62 -10.99 5.94
N PHE A 142 10.35 -10.55 4.71
CA PHE A 142 11.24 -9.67 3.95
C PHE A 142 11.34 -8.29 4.59
N SER A 143 10.24 -7.74 5.10
CA SER A 143 10.25 -6.44 5.83
C SER A 143 11.13 -6.53 7.07
N ARG A 144 10.95 -7.57 7.89
CA ARG A 144 11.77 -7.80 9.08
C ARG A 144 13.25 -7.96 8.73
N ARG A 145 13.57 -8.70 7.67
CA ARG A 145 14.95 -8.89 7.21
C ARG A 145 15.55 -7.60 6.67
N ALA A 146 14.84 -6.84 5.85
CA ALA A 146 15.28 -5.55 5.33
C ALA A 146 15.60 -4.57 6.46
N VAL A 147 14.72 -4.45 7.46
CA VAL A 147 14.96 -3.60 8.62
C VAL A 147 16.20 -4.07 9.39
N ARG A 148 16.31 -5.37 9.67
CA ARG A 148 17.49 -5.92 10.38
C ARG A 148 18.79 -5.70 9.62
N GLU A 149 18.77 -5.82 8.30
CA GLU A 149 19.93 -5.60 7.44
C GLU A 149 20.37 -4.13 7.49
N ILE A 150 19.42 -3.18 7.40
CA ILE A 150 19.71 -1.74 7.55
C ILE A 150 20.31 -1.43 8.92
N PHE A 151 19.88 -2.13 9.98
CA PHE A 151 20.43 -1.96 11.33
C PHE A 151 21.65 -2.85 11.63
N VAL A 152 22.17 -3.60 10.65
CA VAL A 152 23.32 -4.51 10.78
C VAL A 152 23.14 -5.48 11.96
N LEU A 153 21.91 -5.95 12.16
CA LEU A 153 21.57 -6.87 13.23
C LEU A 153 21.90 -8.31 12.83
N PRO A 154 22.40 -9.14 13.76
CA PRO A 154 22.70 -10.54 13.47
C PRO A 154 21.44 -11.32 13.04
N PRO A 155 21.61 -12.39 12.24
CA PRO A 155 20.50 -13.20 11.78
C PRO A 155 19.76 -13.84 12.97
N ASP A 156 18.43 -13.89 12.87
CA ASP A 156 17.61 -14.54 13.88
C ASP A 156 17.79 -16.06 13.80
N ARG A 157 18.22 -16.69 14.90
CA ARG A 157 18.50 -18.13 15.00
C ARG A 157 17.35 -18.95 15.58
N ARG A 158 16.20 -18.34 15.83
CA ARG A 158 15.01 -19.06 16.32
C ARG A 158 14.57 -20.13 15.30
N PRO A 159 13.92 -21.22 15.77
CA PRO A 159 13.36 -22.25 14.90
C PRO A 159 12.51 -21.66 13.76
N TYR A 160 12.66 -22.22 12.55
CA TYR A 160 12.00 -21.74 11.34
C TYR A 160 10.48 -21.59 11.52
N LEU A 161 9.83 -22.58 12.14
CA LEU A 161 8.39 -22.60 12.37
C LEU A 161 7.93 -21.46 13.30
N LEU A 162 8.69 -21.14 14.35
CA LEU A 162 8.36 -20.06 15.28
C LEU A 162 8.47 -18.68 14.62
N LEU A 163 9.45 -18.50 13.74
CA LEU A 163 9.59 -17.27 12.97
C LEU A 163 8.46 -17.12 11.94
N LYS A 164 8.09 -18.21 11.25
CA LYS A 164 7.04 -18.20 10.23
C LYS A 164 5.65 -18.01 10.84
N SER A 165 5.37 -18.61 12.01
CA SER A 165 4.09 -18.43 12.71
C SER A 165 3.93 -17.02 13.27
N GLY A 166 5.00 -16.43 13.83
CA GLY A 166 5.00 -15.02 14.24
C GLY A 166 4.76 -14.07 13.07
N ASP A 167 5.37 -14.35 11.91
CA ASP A 167 5.17 -13.55 10.69
C ASP A 167 3.73 -13.69 10.17
N LEU A 168 3.13 -14.88 10.24
CA LEU A 168 1.71 -15.09 9.90
C LEU A 168 0.79 -14.32 10.84
N LEU A 169 1.04 -14.36 12.15
CA LEU A 169 0.25 -13.63 13.13
C LEU A 169 0.34 -12.12 12.89
N ALA A 170 1.54 -11.59 12.64
CA ALA A 170 1.73 -10.19 12.30
C ALA A 170 1.02 -9.81 10.98
N ALA A 171 1.10 -10.66 9.95
CA ALA A 171 0.39 -10.45 8.69
C ALA A 171 -1.13 -10.45 8.88
N ALA A 172 -1.66 -11.39 9.67
CA ALA A 172 -3.09 -11.48 9.97
C ALA A 172 -3.57 -10.27 10.76
N LEU A 173 -2.84 -9.85 11.81
CA LEU A 173 -3.15 -8.65 12.57
C LEU A 173 -3.14 -7.40 11.68
N PHE A 174 -2.14 -7.26 10.81
CA PHE A 174 -2.07 -6.16 9.86
C PHE A 174 -3.27 -6.17 8.90
N GLY A 175 -3.63 -7.33 8.35
CA GLY A 175 -4.82 -7.48 7.51
C GLY A 175 -6.11 -7.10 8.24
N ILE A 176 -6.29 -7.54 9.49
CA ILE A 176 -7.44 -7.16 10.33
C ILE A 176 -7.48 -5.64 10.56
N LEU A 177 -6.34 -5.03 10.89
CA LEU A 177 -6.25 -3.58 11.07
C LEU A 177 -6.58 -2.82 9.79
N LEU A 178 -6.18 -3.32 8.62
CA LEU A 178 -6.57 -2.73 7.34
C LEU A 178 -8.09 -2.82 7.11
N LEU A 179 -8.71 -3.95 7.41
CA LEU A 179 -10.17 -4.11 7.30
C LEU A 179 -10.91 -3.18 8.27
N ILE A 180 -10.43 -3.06 9.51
CA ILE A 180 -10.99 -2.12 10.49
C ILE A 180 -10.83 -0.68 10.01
N GLY A 181 -9.65 -0.29 9.52
CA GLY A 181 -9.40 1.04 8.98
C GLY A 181 -10.29 1.37 7.80
N GLY A 182 -10.47 0.42 6.87
CA GLY A 182 -11.40 0.56 5.75
C GLY A 182 -12.86 0.68 6.19
N GLY A 183 -13.29 -0.16 7.15
CA GLY A 183 -14.62 -0.12 7.72
C GLY A 183 -14.91 1.20 8.45
N LEU A 184 -13.97 1.69 9.25
CA LEU A 184 -14.05 3.01 9.89
C LEU A 184 -14.13 4.14 8.86
N GLY A 185 -13.41 4.02 7.73
CA GLY A 185 -13.52 4.96 6.63
C GLY A 185 -14.94 5.01 6.05
N ALA A 186 -15.57 3.84 5.83
CA ALA A 186 -16.95 3.76 5.34
C ALA A 186 -17.96 4.34 6.34
N VAL A 187 -17.79 4.04 7.64
CA VAL A 187 -18.60 4.63 8.71
C VAL A 187 -18.42 6.14 8.77
N GLY A 188 -17.19 6.63 8.55
CA GLY A 188 -16.89 8.06 8.47
C GLY A 188 -17.66 8.76 7.34
N THR A 189 -17.69 8.15 6.15
CA THR A 189 -18.50 8.66 5.02
C THR A 189 -19.98 8.70 5.36
N TRP A 190 -20.52 7.62 5.94
CA TRP A 190 -21.92 7.57 6.33
C TRP A 190 -22.27 8.61 7.42
N ALA A 191 -21.39 8.82 8.40
CA ALA A 191 -21.55 9.84 9.41
C ALA A 191 -21.58 11.26 8.81
N LEU A 192 -20.75 11.51 7.79
CA LEU A 192 -20.78 12.77 7.05
C LEU A 192 -22.11 12.96 6.33
N ASP A 193 -22.65 11.93 5.67
CA ASP A 193 -23.94 12.00 4.99
C ASP A 193 -25.09 12.33 5.97
N ILE A 194 -25.08 11.74 7.17
CA ILE A 194 -26.06 12.07 8.23
C ILE A 194 -25.95 13.54 8.62
N VAL A 195 -24.73 14.01 8.92
CA VAL A 195 -24.52 15.40 9.33
C VAL A 195 -24.98 16.36 8.24
N PHE A 196 -24.65 16.09 6.97
CA PHE A 196 -25.03 16.96 5.86
C PHE A 196 -26.53 16.93 5.54
N SER A 197 -27.19 15.77 5.68
CA SER A 197 -28.64 15.67 5.53
C SER A 197 -29.42 16.45 6.60
N LEU A 198 -28.90 16.56 7.83
CA LEU A 198 -29.47 17.40 8.88
C LEU A 198 -29.41 18.90 8.53
N PHE A 199 -28.44 19.33 7.73
CA PHE A 199 -28.33 20.71 7.25
C PHE A 199 -29.09 20.97 5.93
N GLY A 200 -29.83 19.98 5.40
CA GLY A 200 -30.63 20.13 4.18
C GLY A 200 -29.79 20.35 2.91
N LEU A 201 -28.50 20.01 2.94
CA LEU A 201 -27.60 20.13 1.80
C LEU A 201 -27.71 18.86 0.96
N ASP A 202 -28.25 19.00 -0.25
CA ASP A 202 -28.38 17.88 -1.19
C ASP A 202 -26.98 17.46 -1.68
N THR A 203 -26.58 16.25 -1.29
CA THR A 203 -25.25 15.67 -1.56
C THR A 203 -25.02 15.41 -3.05
N GLY A 204 -26.07 15.46 -3.87
CA GLY A 204 -26.00 15.32 -5.34
C GLY A 204 -25.52 16.56 -6.10
N SER A 205 -25.44 17.73 -5.47
CA SER A 205 -25.03 18.97 -6.15
C SER A 205 -23.53 19.04 -6.42
N VAL A 206 -23.14 19.33 -7.67
CA VAL A 206 -21.73 19.50 -8.08
C VAL A 206 -21.01 20.53 -7.20
N TRP A 207 -21.68 21.63 -6.83
CA TRP A 207 -21.13 22.68 -5.97
C TRP A 207 -20.85 22.21 -4.55
N PHE A 208 -21.69 21.31 -4.03
CA PHE A 208 -21.49 20.70 -2.72
C PHE A 208 -20.26 19.77 -2.74
N SER A 209 -20.10 18.96 -3.78
CA SER A 209 -18.93 18.07 -3.91
C SER A 209 -17.60 18.85 -4.00
N ILE A 210 -17.59 20.01 -4.64
CA ILE A 210 -16.43 20.91 -4.70
C ILE A 210 -16.15 21.50 -3.31
N GLY A 211 -17.18 22.00 -2.62
CA GLY A 211 -17.05 22.57 -1.27
C GLY A 211 -16.47 21.58 -0.26
N VAL A 212 -16.98 20.34 -0.25
CA VAL A 212 -16.48 19.28 0.62
C VAL A 212 -15.02 18.94 0.30
N ARG A 213 -14.65 18.80 -0.98
CA ARG A 213 -13.26 18.52 -1.37
C ARG A 213 -12.30 19.65 -0.94
N THR A 214 -12.71 20.90 -1.12
CA THR A 214 -11.91 22.06 -0.68
C THR A 214 -11.80 22.10 0.85
N ALA A 215 -12.88 21.86 1.58
CA ALA A 215 -12.86 21.81 3.04
C ALA A 215 -11.96 20.67 3.56
N THR A 216 -12.07 19.47 2.97
CA THR A 216 -11.21 18.32 3.31
C THR A 216 -9.74 18.62 3.05
N LEU A 217 -9.41 19.28 1.92
CA LEU A 217 -8.04 19.70 1.63
C LEU A 217 -7.52 20.71 2.66
N LEU A 218 -8.33 21.69 3.05
CA LEU A 218 -7.95 22.68 4.07
C LEU A 218 -7.75 22.05 5.45
N ILE A 219 -8.65 21.15 5.86
CA ILE A 219 -8.54 20.42 7.13
C ILE A 219 -7.30 19.52 7.11
N SER A 220 -7.08 18.77 6.03
CA SER A 220 -5.91 17.92 5.88
C SER A 220 -4.62 18.73 5.88
N PHE A 221 -4.60 19.94 5.30
CA PHE A 221 -3.45 20.83 5.36
C PHE A 221 -3.22 21.35 6.78
N ALA A 222 -4.26 21.75 7.50
CA ALA A 222 -4.17 22.25 8.87
C ALA A 222 -3.70 21.17 9.87
N ILE A 223 -4.08 19.91 9.66
CA ILE A 223 -3.63 18.78 10.50
C ILE A 223 -2.18 18.40 10.22
N ASN A 224 -1.70 18.58 8.98
CA ASN A 224 -0.36 18.17 8.54
C ASN A 224 0.69 19.30 8.52
N ALA A 225 0.31 20.54 8.84
CA ALA A 225 1.20 21.69 8.96
C ALA A 225 1.71 21.85 10.40
#